data_AF-A0A822H3D5-F1
#
_entry.id   AF-A0A822H3D5-F1
#
_cell.length_a   1.000
_cell.length_b   1.000
_cell.length_c   1.000
_cell.angle_alpha   90.00
_cell.angle_beta   90.00
_cell.angle_gamma   90.00
#
_symmetry.space_group_name_H-M   'P 1'
#
loop_
_entity.id
_entity.type
_entity.pdbx_description
1 polymer ?
#
loop_
_entity_poly.entity_id
_entity_poly.type
_entity_poly.pdbx_seq_one_letter_code
_entity_poly.pdbx_strand_id
1 'polypeptide(L)'
;THFLVEANVAGVPCQAQLSGATTISVPLLIPQDKNGFQITTMFLGTNNRFTLSADSQYIAHANLQSPQCSGSARRAVSNWVGTFNIDDSCNQDECCCLSEQATISKKSETQYLVTGRVAGKPCAAQLNGSTTVEVTIGAPQDKNGFQITTNFLSTNNRFTLTYDNQYVANVNLQYPQCSGMGRRVDENKNTASLISSSLILIVINAFLFRMICV
;
A
#
# COMPACT_ATOMS: atom_id res chain seq x y z
N THR A 1 -22.14 -5.49 -19.45
CA THR A 1 -20.81 -5.56 -18.79
C THR A 1 -20.98 -5.01 -17.38
N HIS A 2 -20.36 -5.62 -16.38
CA HIS A 2 -20.46 -5.22 -14.97
C HIS A 2 -19.05 -4.98 -14.42
N PHE A 3 -18.90 -4.05 -13.47
CA PHE A 3 -17.73 -3.94 -12.61
C PHE A 3 -17.98 -4.68 -11.30
N LEU A 4 -16.98 -5.37 -10.76
CA LEU A 4 -17.04 -5.89 -9.40
C LEU A 4 -16.41 -4.86 -8.46
N VAL A 5 -17.18 -4.37 -7.48
CA VAL A 5 -16.66 -3.52 -6.41
C VAL A 5 -16.57 -4.34 -5.15
N GLU A 6 -15.37 -4.44 -4.59
CA GLU A 6 -15.13 -5.06 -3.29
C GLU A 6 -14.89 -3.97 -2.25
N ALA A 7 -15.62 -4.03 -1.14
CA ALA A 7 -15.49 -3.07 -0.06
C ALA A 7 -15.46 -3.79 1.29
N ASN A 8 -14.65 -3.25 2.21
CA ASN A 8 -14.76 -3.60 3.62
C ASN A 8 -15.95 -2.84 4.22
N VAL A 9 -16.77 -3.54 4.98
CA VAL A 9 -17.98 -3.02 5.64
C VAL A 9 -17.87 -3.21 7.14
N ALA A 10 -18.21 -2.16 7.88
CA ALA A 10 -18.19 -2.14 9.34
C ALA A 10 -19.52 -1.60 9.88
N GLY A 11 -19.98 -2.17 11.00
CA GLY A 11 -21.24 -1.78 11.67
C GLY A 11 -22.05 -2.99 12.15
N VAL A 12 -22.78 -2.82 13.26
CA VAL A 12 -23.58 -3.88 13.91
C VAL A 12 -24.66 -4.50 12.99
N PRO A 13 -25.41 -3.72 12.17
CA PRO A 13 -26.37 -4.30 11.23
C PRO A 13 -25.71 -5.13 10.13
N CYS A 14 -24.50 -4.74 9.70
CA CYS A 14 -23.77 -5.42 8.63
C CYS A 14 -23.30 -6.82 9.06
N GLN A 15 -22.86 -7.01 10.31
CA GLN A 15 -22.47 -8.35 10.80
C GLN A 15 -23.63 -9.35 10.75
N ALA A 16 -24.84 -8.90 11.11
CA ALA A 16 -26.04 -9.74 11.07
C ALA A 16 -26.51 -10.03 9.63
N GLN A 17 -26.44 -9.05 8.73
CA GLN A 17 -26.86 -9.20 7.33
C GLN A 17 -25.85 -9.97 6.47
N LEU A 18 -24.56 -9.93 6.83
CA LEU A 18 -23.47 -10.51 6.05
C LEU A 18 -22.93 -11.81 6.65
N SER A 19 -23.64 -12.40 7.61
CA SER A 19 -23.23 -13.65 8.28
C SER A 19 -21.79 -13.58 8.83
N GLY A 20 -21.39 -12.41 9.36
CA GLY A 20 -20.03 -12.17 9.87
C GLY A 20 -18.98 -11.81 8.82
N ALA A 21 -19.31 -11.75 7.53
CA ALA A 21 -18.38 -11.27 6.52
C ALA A 21 -18.10 -9.76 6.68
N THR A 22 -16.83 -9.39 6.59
CA THR A 22 -16.37 -7.99 6.62
C THR A 22 -16.22 -7.41 5.22
N THR A 23 -16.38 -8.22 4.18
CA THR A 23 -16.23 -7.84 2.78
C THR A 23 -17.50 -8.12 1.99
N ILE A 24 -17.85 -7.19 1.10
CA ILE A 24 -18.96 -7.32 0.15
C ILE A 24 -18.45 -7.10 -1.26
N SER A 25 -18.85 -7.98 -2.18
CA SER A 25 -18.57 -7.84 -3.60
C SER A 25 -19.89 -7.53 -4.33
N VAL A 26 -19.97 -6.35 -4.95
CA VAL A 26 -21.20 -5.87 -5.60
C VAL A 26 -20.96 -5.72 -7.10
N PRO A 27 -21.73 -6.42 -7.95
CA PRO A 27 -21.72 -6.16 -9.37
C PRO A 27 -22.42 -4.82 -9.63
N LEU A 28 -21.66 -3.82 -10.06
CA LEU A 28 -22.18 -2.54 -10.51
C LEU A 28 -22.33 -2.54 -12.03
N LEU A 29 -23.48 -2.12 -12.52
CA LEU A 29 -23.70 -1.88 -13.95
C LEU A 29 -22.80 -0.73 -14.43
N ILE A 30 -22.27 -0.81 -15.64
CA ILE A 30 -21.55 0.33 -16.22
C ILE A 30 -22.54 1.50 -16.37
N PRO A 31 -22.24 2.68 -15.80
CA PRO A 31 -23.11 3.85 -15.91
C PRO A 31 -23.47 4.12 -17.37
N GLN A 32 -24.76 4.30 -17.65
CA GLN A 32 -25.29 4.62 -18.99
C GLN A 32 -25.73 6.08 -19.10
N ASP A 33 -25.63 6.86 -18.02
CA ASP A 33 -25.96 8.28 -18.03
C ASP A 33 -24.90 9.05 -18.84
N LYS A 34 -25.31 10.16 -19.49
CA LYS A 34 -24.43 10.97 -20.36
C LYS A 34 -23.17 11.50 -19.67
N ASN A 35 -23.13 11.47 -18.34
CA ASN A 35 -21.98 11.87 -17.54
C ASN A 35 -21.20 10.68 -16.97
N GLY A 36 -21.75 9.47 -16.92
CA GLY A 36 -20.99 8.24 -16.63
C GLY A 36 -20.48 8.05 -15.20
N PHE A 37 -20.98 8.84 -14.23
CA PHE A 37 -20.36 8.96 -12.90
C PHE A 37 -21.26 8.52 -11.73
N GLN A 38 -22.52 8.14 -11.98
CA GLN A 38 -23.44 7.75 -10.91
C GLN A 38 -24.18 6.46 -11.24
N ILE A 39 -24.33 5.61 -10.23
CA ILE A 39 -25.11 4.38 -10.30
C ILE A 39 -26.05 4.37 -9.11
N THR A 40 -27.35 4.26 -9.36
CA THR A 40 -28.32 3.98 -8.29
C THR A 40 -28.73 2.52 -8.40
N THR A 41 -28.53 1.76 -7.33
CA THR A 41 -28.86 0.34 -7.26
C THR A 41 -29.33 -0.07 -5.87
N MET A 42 -30.01 -1.20 -5.78
CA MET A 42 -30.30 -1.84 -4.51
C MET A 42 -29.01 -2.45 -3.95
N PHE A 43 -28.67 -2.09 -2.72
CA PHE A 43 -27.54 -2.63 -1.98
C PHE A 43 -27.94 -2.88 -0.54
N LEU A 44 -27.78 -4.13 -0.07
CA LEU A 44 -28.25 -4.59 1.26
C LEU A 44 -29.71 -4.24 1.56
N GLY A 45 -30.58 -4.29 0.54
CA GLY A 45 -32.02 -4.06 0.68
C GLY A 45 -32.45 -2.58 0.72
N THR A 46 -31.54 -1.62 0.60
CA THR A 46 -31.86 -0.20 0.44
C THR A 46 -31.42 0.35 -0.91
N ASN A 47 -31.97 1.49 -1.33
CA ASN A 47 -31.50 2.16 -2.56
C ASN A 47 -30.26 2.97 -2.22
N ASN A 48 -29.20 2.69 -2.95
CA ASN A 48 -27.92 3.32 -2.72
C ASN A 48 -27.45 3.97 -4.01
N ARG A 49 -26.88 5.16 -3.89
CA ARG A 49 -26.22 5.87 -4.99
C ARG A 49 -24.72 5.79 -4.79
N PHE A 50 -24.04 5.20 -5.76
CA PHE A 50 -22.59 5.24 -5.88
C PHE A 50 -22.21 6.31 -6.88
N THR A 51 -21.31 7.21 -6.49
CA THR A 51 -20.80 8.29 -7.32
C THR A 51 -19.30 8.14 -7.45
N LEU A 52 -18.80 7.99 -8.67
CA LEU A 52 -17.39 8.09 -8.99
C LEU A 52 -17.07 9.52 -9.41
N SER A 53 -15.97 10.08 -8.91
CA SER A 53 -15.54 11.41 -9.34
C SER A 53 -15.06 11.41 -10.79
N ALA A 54 -15.14 12.57 -11.45
CA ALA A 54 -14.74 12.70 -12.86
C ALA A 54 -13.27 12.31 -13.12
N ASP A 55 -12.42 12.51 -12.12
CA ASP A 55 -11.00 12.16 -12.11
C ASP A 55 -10.69 10.78 -11.49
N SER A 56 -11.73 10.00 -11.15
CA SER A 56 -11.64 8.67 -10.51
C SER A 56 -10.84 8.65 -9.19
N GLN A 57 -10.70 9.79 -8.52
CA GLN A 57 -9.97 9.93 -7.25
C GLN A 57 -10.82 9.63 -6.02
N TYR A 58 -12.15 9.70 -6.11
CA TYR A 58 -13.02 9.32 -4.99
C TYR A 58 -14.23 8.53 -5.47
N ILE A 59 -14.67 7.60 -4.63
CA ILE A 59 -15.99 6.97 -4.70
C ILE A 59 -16.78 7.42 -3.47
N ALA A 60 -17.99 7.92 -3.70
CA ALA A 60 -18.94 8.22 -2.65
C ALA A 60 -20.10 7.22 -2.73
N HIS A 61 -20.59 6.81 -1.58
CA HIS A 61 -21.76 5.97 -1.40
C HIS A 61 -22.76 6.75 -0.57
N ALA A 62 -23.99 6.85 -1.06
CA ALA A 62 -25.10 7.47 -0.35
C ALA A 62 -26.26 6.50 -0.24
N ASN A 63 -26.68 6.17 0.99
CA ASN A 63 -27.93 5.45 1.21
C ASN A 63 -29.08 6.47 1.14
N LEU A 64 -29.98 6.30 0.17
CA LEU A 64 -31.02 7.29 -0.14
C LEU A 64 -32.16 7.28 0.89
N GLN A 65 -32.33 6.20 1.65
CA GLN A 65 -33.32 6.09 2.72
C GLN A 65 -32.74 6.45 4.09
N SER A 66 -31.44 6.27 4.28
CA SER A 66 -30.75 6.50 5.55
C SER A 66 -29.42 7.22 5.28
N PRO A 67 -29.44 8.54 5.04
CA PRO A 67 -28.24 9.29 4.66
C PRO A 67 -27.08 9.20 5.66
N GLN A 68 -27.36 8.92 6.94
CA GLN A 68 -26.35 8.68 7.97
C GLN A 68 -25.51 7.41 7.74
N CYS A 69 -25.98 6.47 6.91
CA CYS A 69 -25.26 5.27 6.50
C CYS A 69 -24.54 5.47 5.16
N SER A 70 -24.14 6.71 4.85
CA SER A 70 -23.38 7.07 3.66
C SER A 70 -21.89 7.15 3.98
N GLY A 71 -21.04 6.96 2.98
CA GLY A 71 -19.59 7.00 3.14
C GLY A 71 -18.88 7.49 1.89
N SER A 72 -17.57 7.70 2.00
CA SER A 72 -16.73 7.92 0.82
C SER A 72 -15.36 7.31 1.05
N ALA A 73 -14.74 6.87 -0.03
CA ALA A 73 -13.36 6.43 -0.06
C ALA A 73 -12.60 7.24 -1.10
N ARG A 74 -11.38 7.64 -0.75
CA ARG A 74 -10.44 8.27 -1.66
C ARG A 74 -9.43 7.25 -2.15
N ARG A 75 -9.01 7.40 -3.40
CA ARG A 75 -7.94 6.63 -3.99
C ARG A 75 -6.65 6.87 -3.20
N ALA A 76 -5.90 5.80 -2.94
CA ALA A 76 -4.59 5.93 -2.34
C ALA A 76 -3.63 6.67 -3.29
N VAL A 77 -2.89 7.63 -2.75
CA VAL A 77 -1.81 8.31 -3.48
C VAL A 77 -0.53 7.53 -3.25
N SER A 78 0.20 7.24 -4.33
CA SER A 78 1.50 6.58 -4.25
C SER A 78 2.53 7.51 -3.59
N ASN A 79 3.21 7.00 -2.56
CA ASN A 79 4.31 7.69 -1.90
C ASN A 79 5.55 6.79 -1.87
N TRP A 80 6.47 7.00 -2.80
CA TRP A 80 7.69 6.22 -2.91
C TRP A 80 8.77 6.63 -1.91
N VAL A 81 8.73 7.87 -1.41
CA VAL A 81 9.79 8.40 -0.54
C VAL A 81 9.72 7.73 0.82
N GLY A 82 10.86 7.24 1.32
CA GLY A 82 10.99 6.64 2.65
C GLY A 82 12.12 5.61 2.73
N THR A 83 12.29 5.05 3.93
CA THR A 83 13.25 3.96 4.19
C THR A 83 12.53 2.63 4.29
N PHE A 84 13.13 1.59 3.73
CA PHE A 84 12.57 0.25 3.67
C PHE A 84 13.59 -0.76 4.20
N ASN A 85 13.16 -1.59 5.16
CA ASN A 85 13.90 -2.78 5.58
C ASN A 85 13.76 -3.85 4.49
N ILE A 86 14.89 -4.23 3.91
CA ILE A 86 14.96 -5.22 2.83
C ILE A 86 14.90 -6.62 3.43
N ASP A 87 14.10 -7.49 2.81
CA ASP A 87 14.03 -8.90 3.18
C ASP A 87 15.20 -9.70 2.60
N ASP A 88 15.31 -10.96 3.02
CA ASP A 88 16.36 -11.89 2.62
C ASP A 88 15.95 -12.81 1.46
N SER A 89 14.88 -12.45 0.72
CA SER A 89 14.34 -13.30 -0.36
C SER A 89 15.19 -13.31 -1.63
N CYS A 90 16.12 -12.38 -1.79
CA CYS A 90 17.04 -12.34 -2.92
C CYS A 90 18.21 -13.32 -2.74
N ASN A 91 18.48 -14.16 -3.76
CA ASN A 91 19.54 -15.17 -3.70
C ASN A 91 20.95 -14.54 -3.79
N GLN A 92 21.57 -14.29 -2.64
CA GLN A 92 22.90 -13.65 -2.54
C GLN A 92 24.05 -14.51 -3.10
N ASP A 93 23.85 -15.81 -3.34
CA ASP A 93 24.88 -16.65 -3.98
C ASP A 93 25.00 -16.39 -5.48
N GLU A 94 23.91 -15.99 -6.13
CA GLU A 94 23.82 -15.79 -7.58
C GLU A 94 23.62 -14.32 -7.97
N CYS A 95 23.16 -13.48 -7.04
CA CYS A 95 22.69 -12.13 -7.32
C CYS A 95 23.43 -11.08 -6.49
N CYS A 96 23.52 -9.87 -7.02
CA CYS A 96 23.84 -8.69 -6.22
C CYS A 96 22.54 -8.07 -5.69
N CYS A 97 22.25 -8.31 -4.41
CA CYS A 97 20.99 -7.98 -3.77
C CYS A 97 21.11 -6.69 -2.96
N LEU A 98 20.04 -5.90 -2.88
CA LEU A 98 19.92 -4.92 -1.80
C LEU A 98 19.89 -5.67 -0.46
N SER A 99 20.41 -5.05 0.60
CA SER A 99 20.52 -5.66 1.92
C SER A 99 20.29 -4.64 3.03
N GLU A 100 19.85 -5.13 4.19
CA GLU A 100 19.53 -4.33 5.38
C GLU A 100 18.44 -3.29 5.12
N GLN A 101 18.81 -2.12 4.61
CA GLN A 101 17.92 -1.00 4.35
C GLN A 101 18.22 -0.33 3.01
N ALA A 102 17.16 0.12 2.36
CA ALA A 102 17.23 1.04 1.24
C ALA A 102 16.37 2.27 1.50
N THR A 103 16.87 3.43 1.09
CA THR A 103 16.19 4.71 1.18
C THR A 103 15.86 5.20 -0.21
N ILE A 104 14.60 5.53 -0.43
CA ILE A 104 14.13 6.21 -1.64
C ILE A 104 13.90 7.67 -1.28
N SER A 105 14.58 8.57 -1.97
CA SER A 105 14.49 10.02 -1.75
C SER A 105 14.13 10.74 -3.05
N LYS A 106 13.53 11.92 -2.93
CA LYS A 106 13.23 12.75 -4.09
C LYS A 106 14.53 13.39 -4.59
N LYS A 107 14.87 13.16 -5.86
CA LYS A 107 16.01 13.81 -6.52
C LYS A 107 15.57 15.00 -7.37
N SER A 108 14.44 14.86 -8.06
CA SER A 108 13.78 15.93 -8.82
C SER A 108 12.26 15.64 -8.91
N GLU A 109 11.51 16.45 -9.65
CA GLU A 109 10.09 16.17 -9.92
C GLU A 109 9.84 14.88 -10.72
N THR A 110 10.84 14.42 -11.49
CA THR A 110 10.70 13.27 -12.39
C THR A 110 11.60 12.10 -12.01
N GLN A 111 12.34 12.21 -10.92
CA GLN A 111 13.35 11.21 -10.53
C GLN A 111 13.42 11.01 -9.02
N TYR A 112 13.61 9.76 -8.63
CA TYR A 112 14.00 9.36 -7.29
C TYR A 112 15.45 8.90 -7.25
N LEU A 113 16.08 9.06 -6.09
CA LEU A 113 17.37 8.48 -5.77
C LEU A 113 17.16 7.34 -4.78
N VAL A 114 17.54 6.14 -5.18
CA VAL A 114 17.57 4.95 -4.34
C VAL A 114 18.99 4.79 -3.82
N THR A 115 19.16 4.83 -2.51
CA THR A 115 20.42 4.53 -1.84
C THR A 115 20.25 3.30 -0.96
N GLY A 116 21.27 2.46 -0.88
CA GLY A 116 21.17 1.26 -0.05
C GLY A 116 22.46 0.48 -0.02
N ARG A 117 22.53 -0.47 0.91
CA ARG A 117 23.61 -1.45 0.94
C ARG A 117 23.30 -2.60 0.02
N VAL A 118 24.34 -3.24 -0.49
CA VAL A 118 24.20 -4.46 -1.28
C VAL A 118 25.03 -5.61 -0.70
N ALA A 119 24.55 -6.82 -0.92
CA ALA A 119 25.19 -8.06 -0.53
C ALA A 119 25.05 -9.11 -1.64
N GLY A 120 26.01 -10.04 -1.68
CA GLY A 120 26.03 -11.16 -2.61
C GLY A 120 27.35 -11.31 -3.34
N LYS A 121 27.66 -12.55 -3.73
CA LYS A 121 28.95 -12.91 -4.36
C LYS A 121 29.27 -12.09 -5.60
N PRO A 122 28.31 -11.81 -6.52
CA PRO A 122 28.60 -11.02 -7.72
C PRO A 122 28.80 -9.52 -7.47
N CYS A 123 28.37 -8.99 -6.30
CA CYS A 123 28.45 -7.54 -6.04
C CYS A 123 29.88 -7.01 -6.10
N ALA A 124 30.85 -7.76 -5.56
CA ALA A 124 32.24 -7.31 -5.49
C ALA A 124 32.82 -7.00 -6.88
N ALA A 125 32.51 -7.84 -7.87
CA ALA A 125 32.92 -7.65 -9.25
C ALA A 125 32.12 -6.54 -9.95
N GLN A 126 30.83 -6.41 -9.66
CA GLN A 126 29.96 -5.41 -10.31
C GLN A 126 30.18 -3.98 -9.80
N LEU A 127 30.61 -3.83 -8.55
CA LEU A 127 30.68 -2.55 -7.85
C LEU A 127 32.09 -2.18 -7.38
N ASN A 128 33.12 -2.84 -7.91
CA ASN A 128 34.53 -2.60 -7.55
C ASN A 128 34.77 -2.64 -6.03
N GLY A 129 34.11 -3.58 -5.34
CA GLY A 129 34.19 -3.73 -3.89
C GLY A 129 33.35 -2.76 -3.06
N SER A 130 32.57 -1.86 -3.67
CA SER A 130 31.60 -1.04 -2.93
C SER A 130 30.48 -1.89 -2.33
N THR A 131 30.12 -1.60 -1.09
CA THR A 131 28.97 -2.20 -0.39
C THR A 131 27.73 -1.32 -0.44
N THR A 132 27.82 -0.15 -1.08
CA THR A 132 26.73 0.81 -1.21
C THR A 132 26.47 1.13 -2.68
N VAL A 133 25.20 1.36 -2.99
CA VAL A 133 24.75 1.76 -4.33
C VAL A 133 23.88 3.00 -4.23
N GLU A 134 24.04 3.87 -5.23
CA GLU A 134 23.17 5.00 -5.47
C GLU A 134 22.65 4.91 -6.90
N VAL A 135 21.35 4.69 -7.05
CA VAL A 135 20.71 4.50 -8.35
C VAL A 135 19.61 5.52 -8.53
N THR A 136 19.65 6.24 -9.65
CA THR A 136 18.55 7.14 -10.03
C THR A 136 17.51 6.37 -10.81
N ILE A 137 16.24 6.44 -10.38
CA ILE A 137 15.10 5.84 -11.09
C ILE A 137 14.11 6.93 -11.47
N GLY A 138 13.38 6.72 -12.57
CA GLY A 138 12.31 7.64 -12.98
C GLY A 138 11.11 7.58 -12.03
N ALA A 139 10.39 8.70 -11.91
CA ALA A 139 9.10 8.70 -11.26
C ALA A 139 8.10 7.84 -12.05
N PRO A 140 7.19 7.11 -11.37
CA PRO A 140 6.15 6.31 -12.01
C PRO A 140 5.39 7.13 -13.05
N GLN A 141 5.22 6.56 -14.24
CA GLN A 141 4.41 7.15 -15.31
C GLN A 141 3.07 6.42 -15.49
N ASP A 142 2.82 5.36 -14.71
CA ASP A 142 1.54 4.66 -14.74
C ASP A 142 0.44 5.52 -14.12
N LYS A 143 -0.81 5.31 -14.54
CA LYS A 143 -1.98 6.10 -14.10
C LYS A 143 -2.19 6.09 -12.57
N ASN A 144 -1.60 5.13 -11.86
CA ASN A 144 -1.80 4.97 -10.43
C ASN A 144 -0.55 5.37 -9.64
N GLY A 145 0.60 5.48 -10.29
CA GLY A 145 1.86 5.84 -9.67
C GLY A 145 2.49 4.72 -8.84
N PHE A 146 2.06 3.46 -8.97
CA PHE A 146 2.51 2.36 -8.10
C PHE A 146 3.49 1.41 -8.78
N GLN A 147 3.86 1.63 -10.05
CA GLN A 147 4.81 0.78 -10.76
C GLN A 147 5.85 1.57 -11.56
N ILE A 148 7.09 1.10 -11.49
CA ILE A 148 8.23 1.65 -12.24
C ILE A 148 8.96 0.47 -12.87
N THR A 149 9.23 0.54 -14.17
CA THR A 149 10.16 -0.41 -14.84
C THR A 149 11.38 0.37 -15.29
N THR A 150 12.56 -0.04 -14.82
CA THR A 150 13.83 0.66 -15.07
C THR A 150 15.01 -0.29 -15.02
N ASN A 151 16.14 0.13 -15.57
CA ASN A 151 17.40 -0.51 -15.29
C ASN A 151 17.82 -0.25 -13.84
N PHE A 152 18.19 -1.30 -13.13
CA PHE A 152 18.73 -1.27 -11.76
C PHE A 152 19.85 -2.31 -11.68
N LEU A 153 21.06 -1.88 -11.30
CA LEU A 153 22.27 -2.72 -11.30
C LEU A 153 22.44 -3.51 -12.61
N SER A 154 22.35 -2.80 -13.75
CA SER A 154 22.54 -3.35 -15.10
C SER A 154 21.51 -4.41 -15.56
N THR A 155 20.39 -4.58 -14.86
CA THR A 155 19.30 -5.48 -15.26
C THR A 155 17.96 -4.74 -15.29
N ASN A 156 16.99 -5.25 -16.05
CA ASN A 156 15.66 -4.63 -16.08
C ASN A 156 14.84 -5.12 -14.90
N ASN A 157 14.41 -4.18 -14.07
CA ASN A 157 13.68 -4.47 -12.85
C ASN A 157 12.34 -3.73 -12.87
N ARG A 158 11.32 -4.41 -12.36
CA ARG A 158 10.01 -3.83 -12.10
C ARG A 158 9.84 -3.62 -10.60
N PHE A 159 9.77 -2.37 -10.19
CA PHE A 159 9.43 -1.97 -8.84
C PHE A 159 7.92 -1.79 -8.71
N THR A 160 7.33 -2.35 -7.67
CA THR A 160 5.90 -2.22 -7.36
C THR A 160 5.72 -1.77 -5.92
N LEU A 161 5.06 -0.65 -5.71
CA LEU A 161 4.65 -0.15 -4.40
C LEU A 161 3.25 -0.66 -4.10
N THR A 162 2.99 -1.15 -2.89
CA THR A 162 1.65 -1.56 -2.47
C THR A 162 0.74 -0.34 -2.27
N TYR A 163 -0.58 -0.51 -2.43
CA TYR A 163 -1.55 0.60 -2.31
C TYR A 163 -1.61 1.26 -0.93
N ASP A 164 -1.23 0.54 0.13
CA ASP A 164 -1.07 1.06 1.49
C ASP A 164 0.28 1.78 1.71
N ASN A 165 1.10 1.87 0.66
CA ASN A 165 2.47 2.38 0.62
C ASN A 165 3.45 1.64 1.54
N GLN A 166 3.11 0.48 2.09
CA GLN A 166 3.92 -0.18 3.13
C GLN A 166 5.04 -1.07 2.58
N TYR A 167 4.93 -1.54 1.34
CA TYR A 167 5.91 -2.47 0.77
C TYR A 167 6.31 -2.05 -0.64
N VAL A 168 7.59 -2.23 -0.96
CA VAL A 168 8.14 -2.12 -2.31
C VAL A 168 8.71 -3.47 -2.70
N ALA A 169 8.17 -4.08 -3.75
CA ALA A 169 8.75 -5.27 -4.36
C ALA A 169 9.63 -4.87 -5.55
N ASN A 170 10.81 -5.45 -5.66
CA ASN A 170 11.64 -5.43 -6.86
C ASN A 170 11.56 -6.81 -7.51
N VAL A 171 11.10 -6.86 -8.76
CA VAL A 171 11.15 -8.07 -9.58
C VAL A 171 12.16 -7.88 -10.71
N ASN A 172 13.22 -8.68 -10.71
CA ASN A 172 14.15 -8.74 -11.83
C ASN A 172 13.50 -9.54 -12.97
N LEU A 173 13.34 -8.90 -14.14
CA LEU A 173 12.58 -9.47 -15.25
C LEU A 173 13.38 -10.54 -16.02
N GLN A 174 14.71 -10.56 -15.90
CA GLN A 174 15.57 -11.55 -16.53
C GLN A 174 15.94 -12.69 -15.59
N TYR A 175 16.15 -12.38 -14.30
CA TYR A 175 16.62 -13.33 -13.29
C TYR A 175 15.70 -13.28 -12.06
N PRO A 176 14.53 -13.95 -12.08
CA PRO A 176 13.54 -13.85 -11.02
C PRO A 176 14.08 -14.18 -9.61
N GLN A 177 15.12 -15.00 -9.49
CA GLN A 177 15.79 -15.32 -8.23
C GLN A 177 16.55 -14.12 -7.62
N CYS A 178 16.79 -13.06 -8.39
CA CYS A 178 17.36 -11.79 -7.94
C CYS A 178 16.29 -10.76 -7.56
N SER A 179 15.05 -11.19 -7.39
CA SER A 179 13.95 -10.35 -6.90
C SER A 179 13.99 -10.26 -5.37
N GLY A 180 13.34 -9.24 -4.82
CA GLY A 180 13.19 -9.10 -3.37
C GLY A 180 12.10 -8.11 -3.00
N MET A 181 11.91 -7.87 -1.71
CA MET A 181 11.00 -6.83 -1.23
C MET A 181 11.55 -6.06 -0.04
N GLY A 182 11.05 -4.85 0.13
CA GLY A 182 11.32 -4.00 1.27
C GLY A 182 10.02 -3.62 1.96
N ARG A 183 10.00 -3.71 3.29
CA ARG A 183 8.94 -3.18 4.13
C ARG A 183 9.33 -1.80 4.64
N ARG A 184 8.44 -0.82 4.50
CA ARG A 184 8.64 0.54 5.01
C ARG A 184 8.92 0.51 6.51
N VAL A 185 9.89 1.32 6.92
CA VAL A 185 10.18 1.58 8.33
C VAL A 185 9.16 2.62 8.82
N ASP A 186 8.35 2.25 9.82
CA ASP A 186 7.47 3.19 10.49
C ASP A 186 8.32 4.26 11.19
N GLU A 187 8.30 5.50 10.69
CA GLU A 187 9.03 6.63 11.32
C GLU A 187 8.55 6.91 12.76
N ASN A 188 7.40 6.36 13.16
CA ASN A 188 6.76 6.59 14.46
C ASN A 188 7.00 5.52 15.55
N LYS A 189 7.92 4.56 15.36
CA LYS A 189 8.20 3.53 16.39
C LYS A 189 9.45 3.75 17.24
N ASN A 190 10.20 4.83 17.04
CA ASN A 190 11.45 5.11 17.76
C ASN A 190 11.35 6.22 18.82
N THR A 191 10.29 6.25 19.62
CA THR A 191 10.24 7.00 20.91
C THR A 191 9.74 6.16 22.08
N ALA A 192 10.04 4.86 22.10
CA ALA A 192 9.83 4.05 23.31
C ALA A 192 10.78 2.85 23.38
N SER A 193 12.07 3.06 23.70
CA SER A 193 12.93 2.00 24.26
C SER A 193 14.28 2.53 24.78
N LEU A 194 14.28 3.55 25.63
CA LEU A 194 15.41 3.84 26.53
C LEU A 194 14.85 4.46 27.82
N ILE A 195 14.03 3.70 28.56
CA ILE A 195 13.96 3.88 30.00
C ILE A 195 14.47 2.58 30.60
N SER A 196 15.73 2.69 31.01
CA SER A 196 16.50 1.74 31.79
C SER A 196 15.65 1.13 32.90
N SER A 197 15.74 -0.20 32.99
CA SER A 197 15.27 -1.05 34.07
C SER A 197 15.50 -0.43 35.45
N SER A 198 14.42 -0.01 36.11
CA SER A 198 14.24 0.01 37.58
C SER A 198 12.80 0.46 37.89
N LEU A 199 12.16 -0.21 38.84
CA LEU A 199 10.82 0.03 39.43
C LEU A 199 9.62 -0.69 38.81
N ILE A 200 9.56 -1.95 39.22
CA ILE A 200 8.38 -2.72 39.63
C ILE A 200 7.36 -1.87 40.47
N LEU A 201 6.06 -2.17 40.27
CA LEU A 201 4.92 -2.21 41.23
C LEU A 201 3.72 -1.20 41.05
N ILE A 202 2.52 -1.79 40.79
CA ILE A 202 1.10 -1.39 41.11
C ILE A 202 0.56 -0.13 40.37
N VAL A 203 -0.63 -0.06 39.74
CA VAL A 203 -1.99 -0.45 40.17
C VAL A 203 -2.98 -0.66 39.00
N ILE A 204 -3.87 -1.62 39.21
CA ILE A 204 -5.04 -2.07 38.45
C ILE A 204 -6.22 -1.08 38.55
N ASN A 205 -7.02 -0.96 37.48
CA ASN A 205 -8.49 -0.78 37.42
C ASN A 205 -9.02 0.41 36.60
N ALA A 206 -10.10 0.07 35.88
CA ALA A 206 -11.16 0.91 35.33
C ALA A 206 -10.82 1.74 34.08
N PHE A 207 -11.33 1.32 32.92
CA PHE A 207 -12.61 1.88 32.44
C PHE A 207 -13.13 1.06 31.25
N LEU A 208 -14.23 0.33 31.51
CA LEU A 208 -15.20 -0.05 30.49
C LEU A 208 -15.77 1.23 29.87
N PHE A 209 -15.84 1.31 28.54
CA PHE A 209 -16.91 2.08 27.89
C PHE A 209 -17.58 1.26 26.80
N ARG A 210 -18.84 0.93 27.08
CA ARG A 210 -19.85 0.43 26.15
C ARG A 210 -20.18 1.50 25.11
N MET A 211 -20.43 1.09 23.88
CA MET A 211 -21.34 1.83 22.99
C MET A 211 -22.32 0.83 22.37
N ILE A 212 -23.57 0.94 22.82
CA ILE A 212 -24.76 0.28 22.28
C ILE A 212 -25.48 1.39 21.51
N CYS A 213 -25.68 1.22 20.20
CA CYS A 213 -26.59 2.06 19.42
C CYS A 213 -27.95 1.35 19.35
N VAL A 214 -28.99 2.10 19.70
CA VAL A 214 -30.42 1.78 19.48
C VAL A 214 -30.79 2.15 18.06
#